data_AF-A0A3B9TU81-F1
#
_entry.id   AF-A0A3B9TU81-F1
#
_cell.length_a   1.000
_cell.length_b   1.000
_cell.length_c   1.000
_cell.angle_alpha   90.00
_cell.angle_beta   90.00
_cell.angle_gamma   90.00
#
_symmetry.space_group_name_H-M   'P 1'
#
loop_
_entity.id
_entity.type
_entity.pdbx_description
1 polymer ?
#
loop_
_entity_poly.entity_id
_entity_poly.type
_entity_poly.pdbx_seq_one_letter_code
_entity_poly.pdbx_strand_id
1 'polypeptide(L)'
;SYLSSETAPPPKNPRLQACLEDHIFTVYEENRGAIEAEIATVASLDLSGLPKSASKSISGSIDKASSVFDMVEDVRAAEQNVTDAAVSYREIHTEVRQIERDIRRFRKEIEDSGKRMKGTDDEDRIQRYKDRIAELEAMVAASEAGIPAEWTDTNKSFNQLNKELAGAQRIYRKSVDDAYLGIVEMITVIDSAEALESAAPAILALHANVSNMETKAVFEELKVVVKPLRAVAGASKIASLLEKAGKEFKRKKPKMKKAMKNFDKAVALLEEEVAWRGTAKRDLLQPLKNFEVFMRAHIGLRQQERLGDDDVDAISGCLARHRDISLKF
;
A
#
# COMPACT_ATOMS: atom_id res chain seq x y z
N SER A 1 -23.94 -10.70 7.44
CA SER A 1 -23.31 -9.50 8.03
C SER A 1 -23.20 -8.41 6.96
N TYR A 2 -22.97 -7.13 7.28
CA TYR A 2 -22.68 -6.08 6.28
C TYR A 2 -21.47 -6.46 5.39
N LEU A 3 -20.50 -7.18 5.96
CA LEU A 3 -19.30 -7.65 5.28
C LEU A 3 -19.52 -8.84 4.33
N SER A 4 -20.69 -9.49 4.36
CA SER A 4 -21.05 -10.57 3.42
C SER A 4 -21.91 -10.08 2.26
N SER A 5 -22.08 -8.76 2.10
CA SER A 5 -22.94 -8.18 1.06
C SER A 5 -22.17 -7.91 -0.23
N GLU A 6 -22.88 -7.80 -1.36
CA GLU A 6 -22.30 -7.44 -2.66
C GLU A 6 -21.60 -6.07 -2.66
N THR A 7 -21.98 -5.19 -1.73
CA THR A 7 -21.41 -3.85 -1.56
C THR A 7 -20.45 -3.77 -0.38
N ALA A 8 -19.99 -4.92 0.14
CA ALA A 8 -19.03 -4.98 1.22
C ALA A 8 -17.71 -4.27 0.84
N PRO A 9 -17.11 -3.52 1.78
CA PRO A 9 -15.82 -2.90 1.55
C PRO A 9 -14.72 -3.97 1.38
N PRO A 10 -13.70 -3.73 0.55
CA PRO A 10 -12.61 -4.68 0.39
C PRO A 10 -11.77 -4.81 1.68
N PRO A 11 -11.10 -5.95 1.92
CA PRO A 11 -10.22 -6.19 3.07
C PRO A 11 -9.21 -5.07 3.34
N LYS A 12 -8.69 -4.41 2.29
CA LYS A 12 -7.76 -3.27 2.40
C LYS A 12 -8.36 -1.98 2.98
N ASN A 13 -9.67 -1.94 3.24
CA ASN A 13 -10.32 -0.76 3.81
C ASN A 13 -9.73 -0.42 5.19
N PRO A 14 -9.27 0.83 5.42
CA PRO A 14 -8.67 1.24 6.69
C PRO A 14 -9.53 0.99 7.94
N ARG A 15 -10.87 0.94 7.79
CA ARG A 15 -11.80 0.65 8.89
C ARG A 15 -11.76 -0.80 9.36
N LEU A 16 -11.42 -1.74 8.47
CA LEU A 16 -11.37 -3.17 8.78
C LEU A 16 -10.02 -3.59 9.34
N GLN A 17 -9.00 -2.76 9.12
CA GLN A 17 -7.60 -3.14 9.23
C GLN A 17 -7.17 -3.68 10.57
N ALA A 18 -7.63 -3.06 11.65
CA ALA A 18 -7.36 -3.54 13.00
C ALA A 18 -7.93 -4.94 13.25
N CYS A 19 -9.22 -5.13 12.96
CA CYS A 19 -9.89 -6.41 13.15
C CYS A 19 -9.36 -7.50 12.21
N LEU A 20 -8.99 -7.12 10.99
CA LEU A 20 -8.34 -8.00 10.04
C LEU A 20 -6.97 -8.46 10.56
N GLU A 21 -6.19 -7.56 11.15
CA GLU A 21 -4.89 -7.87 11.75
C GLU A 21 -5.03 -8.77 12.98
N ASP A 22 -5.93 -8.44 13.90
CA ASP A 22 -6.20 -9.29 15.08
C ASP A 22 -6.57 -10.73 14.68
N HIS A 23 -7.43 -10.87 13.65
CA HIS A 23 -7.82 -12.16 13.09
C HIS A 23 -6.65 -12.87 12.40
N ILE A 24 -6.02 -12.24 11.40
CA ILE A 24 -5.01 -12.89 10.57
C ILE A 24 -3.74 -13.23 11.35
N PHE A 25 -3.40 -12.49 12.40
CA PHE A 25 -2.29 -12.83 13.29
C PHE A 25 -2.54 -14.12 14.05
N THR A 26 -3.78 -14.36 14.48
CA THR A 26 -4.18 -15.64 15.09
C THR A 26 -4.07 -16.79 14.08
N VAL A 27 -4.58 -16.56 12.86
CA VAL A 27 -4.46 -17.54 11.77
C VAL A 27 -3.00 -17.89 11.47
N TYR A 28 -2.08 -16.91 11.50
CA TYR A 28 -0.65 -17.16 11.31
C TYR A 28 -0.05 -18.03 12.41
N GLU A 29 -0.43 -17.82 13.68
CA GLU A 29 0.06 -18.65 14.79
C GLU A 29 -0.42 -20.09 14.66
N GLU A 30 -1.69 -20.28 14.36
CA GLU A 30 -2.31 -21.61 14.22
C GLU A 30 -1.76 -22.38 13.01
N ASN A 31 -1.39 -21.67 11.94
CA ASN A 31 -0.96 -22.26 10.67
C ASN A 31 0.52 -22.07 10.36
N ARG A 32 1.34 -21.64 11.34
CA ARG A 32 2.76 -21.28 11.13
C ARG A 32 3.54 -22.34 10.38
N GLY A 33 3.47 -23.59 10.81
CA GLY A 33 4.20 -24.70 10.19
C GLY A 33 3.77 -24.96 8.73
N ALA A 34 2.48 -24.80 8.42
CA ALA A 34 1.98 -24.96 7.05
C ALA A 34 2.46 -23.80 6.15
N ILE A 35 2.40 -22.57 6.65
CA ILE A 35 2.87 -21.37 5.94
C ILE A 35 4.37 -21.47 5.66
N GLU A 36 5.19 -21.80 6.67
CA GLU A 36 6.64 -21.96 6.52
C GLU A 36 6.99 -23.09 5.54
N ALA A 37 6.24 -24.21 5.55
CA ALA A 37 6.45 -25.31 4.61
C ALA A 37 6.14 -24.93 3.15
N GLU A 38 5.04 -24.19 2.91
CA GLU A 38 4.69 -23.71 1.57
C GLU A 38 5.70 -22.68 1.05
N ILE A 39 6.13 -21.75 1.91
CA ILE A 39 7.21 -20.80 1.59
C ILE A 39 8.50 -21.55 1.23
N ALA A 40 8.90 -22.54 2.02
CA ALA A 40 10.10 -23.33 1.77
C ALA A 40 10.02 -24.12 0.45
N THR A 41 8.83 -24.65 0.13
CA THR A 41 8.58 -25.34 -1.13
C THR A 41 8.85 -24.41 -2.32
N VAL A 42 8.31 -23.20 -2.31
CA VAL A 42 8.55 -22.23 -3.40
C VAL A 42 9.96 -21.67 -3.39
N ALA A 43 10.58 -21.49 -2.22
CA ALA A 43 11.97 -21.06 -2.10
C ALA A 43 12.95 -22.06 -2.72
N SER A 44 12.57 -23.34 -2.79
CA SER A 44 13.38 -24.41 -3.40
C SER A 44 13.32 -24.47 -4.93
N LEU A 45 12.44 -23.70 -5.57
CA LEU A 45 12.31 -23.69 -7.02
C LEU A 45 13.60 -23.20 -7.70
N ASP A 46 13.97 -23.86 -8.80
CA ASP A 46 15.11 -23.43 -9.60
C ASP A 46 14.76 -22.18 -10.42
N LEU A 47 15.31 -21.03 -9.99
CA LEU A 47 15.14 -19.74 -10.67
C LEU A 47 16.30 -19.39 -11.61
N SER A 48 17.29 -20.29 -11.79
CA SER A 48 18.52 -20.01 -12.54
C SER A 48 18.27 -19.74 -14.02
N GLY A 49 17.19 -20.30 -14.58
CA GLY A 49 16.75 -20.08 -15.96
C GLY A 49 16.05 -18.73 -16.20
N LEU A 50 15.83 -17.92 -15.16
CA LEU A 50 15.12 -16.65 -15.27
C LEU A 50 16.07 -15.46 -15.46
N PRO A 51 15.63 -14.38 -16.13
CA PRO A 51 16.32 -13.10 -16.07
C PRO A 51 16.43 -12.61 -14.63
N LYS A 52 17.52 -11.89 -14.32
CA LYS A 52 17.81 -11.38 -12.97
C LYS A 52 16.64 -10.62 -12.34
N SER A 53 15.90 -9.84 -13.13
CA SER A 53 14.74 -9.09 -12.65
C SER A 53 13.58 -10.00 -12.22
N ALA A 54 13.29 -11.05 -12.99
CA ALA A 54 12.22 -12.00 -12.68
C ALA A 54 12.59 -12.86 -11.45
N SER A 55 13.82 -13.39 -11.42
CA SER A 55 14.34 -14.12 -10.25
C SER A 55 14.29 -13.27 -8.97
N LYS A 56 14.71 -12.00 -9.04
CA LYS A 56 14.66 -11.07 -7.90
C LYS A 56 13.23 -10.73 -7.46
N SER A 57 12.28 -10.67 -8.39
CA SER A 57 10.87 -10.42 -8.08
C SER A 57 10.29 -11.58 -7.26
N ILE A 58 10.53 -12.83 -7.69
CA ILE A 58 10.06 -14.03 -6.99
C ILE A 58 10.74 -14.16 -5.62
N SER A 59 12.08 -14.18 -5.58
CA SER A 59 12.83 -14.30 -4.32
C SER A 59 12.50 -13.18 -3.33
N GLY A 60 12.42 -11.93 -3.78
CA GLY A 60 12.05 -10.81 -2.90
C GLY A 60 10.61 -10.88 -2.39
N SER A 61 9.70 -11.57 -3.10
CA SER A 61 8.34 -11.82 -2.62
C SER A 61 8.34 -12.91 -1.54
N ILE A 62 9.12 -13.97 -1.75
CA ILE A 62 9.33 -15.06 -0.79
C ILE A 62 9.99 -14.52 0.49
N ASP A 63 11.05 -13.71 0.39
CA ASP A 63 11.73 -13.12 1.54
C ASP A 63 10.78 -12.30 2.42
N LYS A 64 9.90 -11.51 1.79
CA LYS A 64 8.85 -10.74 2.50
C LYS A 64 7.83 -11.64 3.15
N ALA A 65 7.41 -12.72 2.49
CA ALA A 65 6.51 -13.71 3.06
C ALA A 65 7.14 -14.39 4.28
N SER A 66 8.41 -14.80 4.19
CA SER A 66 9.15 -15.42 5.30
C SER A 66 9.29 -14.49 6.52
N SER A 67 9.40 -13.19 6.27
CA SER A 67 9.58 -12.18 7.34
C SER A 67 8.26 -11.81 8.06
N VAL A 68 7.13 -12.42 7.67
CA VAL A 68 5.81 -12.01 8.19
C VAL A 68 5.69 -12.21 9.69
N PHE A 69 6.24 -13.31 10.24
CA PHE A 69 6.14 -13.64 11.65
C PHE A 69 6.89 -12.64 12.53
N ASP A 70 8.13 -12.30 12.15
CA ASP A 70 8.92 -11.27 12.84
C ASP A 70 8.18 -9.91 12.83
N MET A 71 7.55 -9.55 11.70
CA MET A 71 6.76 -8.32 11.62
C MET A 71 5.51 -8.34 12.50
N VAL A 72 4.89 -9.51 12.71
CA VAL A 72 3.78 -9.65 13.65
C VAL A 72 4.27 -9.45 15.09
N GLU A 73 5.44 -10.00 15.44
CA GLU A 73 6.06 -9.79 16.75
C GLU A 73 6.38 -8.31 16.98
N ASP A 74 6.92 -7.61 15.97
CA ASP A 74 7.18 -6.16 16.03
C ASP A 74 5.90 -5.35 16.27
N VAL A 75 4.80 -5.69 15.57
CA VAL A 75 3.50 -5.03 15.76
C VAL A 75 2.99 -5.27 17.18
N ARG A 76 2.99 -6.51 17.65
CA ARG A 76 2.51 -6.86 19.00
C ARG A 76 3.33 -6.21 20.09
N ALA A 77 4.65 -6.15 19.95
CA ALA A 77 5.53 -5.47 20.89
C ALA A 77 5.20 -3.96 20.96
N ALA A 78 4.99 -3.32 19.80
CA ALA A 78 4.59 -1.91 19.75
C ALA A 78 3.19 -1.67 20.33
N GLU A 79 2.23 -2.59 20.12
CA GLU A 79 0.89 -2.53 20.73
C GLU A 79 0.95 -2.66 22.25
N GLN A 80 1.80 -3.57 22.75
CA GLN A 80 2.01 -3.75 24.18
C GLN A 80 2.62 -2.48 24.81
N ASN A 81 3.64 -1.88 24.19
CA ASN A 81 4.26 -0.64 24.67
C ASN A 81 3.24 0.51 24.78
N VAL A 82 2.34 0.65 23.79
CA VAL A 82 1.27 1.65 23.83
C VAL A 82 0.27 1.33 24.94
N THR A 83 -0.10 0.05 25.11
CA THR A 83 -1.06 -0.40 26.13
C THR A 83 -0.53 -0.15 27.54
N ASP A 84 0.73 -0.48 27.80
CA ASP A 84 1.38 -0.27 29.09
C ASP A 84 1.50 1.22 29.43
N ALA A 85 1.92 2.04 28.46
CA ALA A 85 2.02 3.49 28.64
C ALA A 85 0.64 4.16 28.79
N ALA A 86 -0.42 3.60 28.22
CA ALA A 86 -1.78 4.15 28.30
C ALA A 86 -2.34 4.18 29.73
N VAL A 87 -1.89 3.28 30.60
CA VAL A 87 -2.37 3.20 32.00
C VAL A 87 -2.07 4.48 32.76
N SER A 88 -0.80 4.91 32.79
CA SER A 88 -0.38 6.14 33.48
C SER A 88 -0.70 7.40 32.67
N TYR A 89 -0.63 7.33 31.33
CA TYR A 89 -0.93 8.48 30.48
C TYR A 89 -2.39 8.94 30.58
N ARG A 90 -3.34 8.02 30.82
CA ARG A 90 -4.77 8.34 30.84
C ARG A 90 -5.14 9.38 31.89
N GLU A 91 -4.52 9.35 33.06
CA GLU A 91 -4.85 10.26 34.17
C GLU A 91 -4.45 11.69 33.82
N ILE A 92 -3.17 11.92 33.53
CA ILE A 92 -2.64 13.23 33.14
C ILE A 92 -3.29 13.74 31.84
N HIS A 93 -3.56 12.86 30.88
CA HIS A 93 -4.25 13.24 29.64
C HIS A 93 -5.66 13.75 29.93
N THR A 94 -6.45 13.02 30.70
CA THR A 94 -7.82 13.42 31.04
C THR A 94 -7.86 14.77 31.74
N GLU A 95 -6.97 14.98 32.70
CA GLU A 95 -6.83 16.23 33.44
C GLU A 95 -6.48 17.39 32.51
N VAL A 96 -5.40 17.26 31.71
CA VAL A 96 -4.97 18.33 30.81
C VAL A 96 -6.02 18.62 29.75
N ARG A 97 -6.71 17.60 29.20
CA ARG A 97 -7.81 17.83 28.26
C ARG A 97 -8.97 18.58 28.88
N GLN A 98 -9.26 18.36 30.16
CA GLN A 98 -10.27 19.15 30.87
C GLN A 98 -9.83 20.62 30.98
N ILE A 99 -8.59 20.87 31.40
CA ILE A 99 -8.01 22.23 31.49
C ILE A 99 -8.04 22.94 30.13
N GLU A 100 -7.59 22.27 29.06
CA GLU A 100 -7.61 22.82 27.70
C GLU A 100 -9.02 23.09 27.18
N ARG A 101 -10.01 22.29 27.57
CA ARG A 101 -11.43 22.57 27.26
C ARG A 101 -11.90 23.83 27.98
N ASP A 102 -11.54 23.99 29.25
CA ASP A 102 -11.91 25.17 30.04
C ASP A 102 -11.26 26.44 29.48
N ILE A 103 -9.97 26.40 29.17
CA ILE A 103 -9.25 27.50 28.49
C ILE A 103 -9.93 27.87 27.17
N ARG A 104 -10.29 26.89 26.33
CA ARG A 104 -11.00 27.14 25.06
C ARG A 104 -12.35 27.82 25.28
N ARG A 105 -13.11 27.40 26.30
CA ARG A 105 -14.38 28.04 26.67
C ARG A 105 -14.16 29.49 27.10
N PHE A 106 -13.23 29.74 28.01
CA PHE A 106 -12.95 31.10 28.49
C PHE A 106 -12.47 32.02 27.37
N ARG A 107 -11.56 31.55 26.51
CA ARG A 107 -11.10 32.32 25.33
C ARG A 107 -12.25 32.68 24.38
N LYS A 108 -13.20 31.76 24.17
CA LYS A 108 -14.40 32.04 23.39
C LYS A 108 -15.29 33.09 24.05
N GLU A 109 -15.48 33.03 25.37
CA GLU A 109 -16.24 34.03 26.11
C GLU A 109 -15.57 35.42 26.11
N ILE A 110 -14.24 35.47 26.15
CA ILE A 110 -13.47 36.71 25.97
C ILE A 110 -13.74 37.30 24.59
N GLU A 111 -13.65 36.48 23.53
CA GLU A 111 -13.91 36.92 22.16
C GLU A 111 -15.34 37.46 22.00
N ASP A 112 -16.33 36.74 22.52
CA ASP A 112 -17.75 37.13 22.45
C ASP A 112 -18.04 38.40 23.27
N SER A 113 -17.43 38.54 24.45
CA SER A 113 -17.52 39.77 25.26
C SER A 113 -16.88 40.95 24.53
N GLY A 114 -15.74 40.75 23.88
CA GLY A 114 -15.06 41.75 23.07
C GLY A 114 -15.88 42.21 21.87
N LYS A 115 -16.59 41.30 21.19
CA LYS A 115 -17.53 41.63 20.11
C LYS A 115 -18.71 42.45 20.61
N ARG A 116 -19.32 42.04 21.73
CA ARG A 116 -20.47 42.75 22.33
C ARG A 116 -20.10 44.14 22.84
N MET A 117 -18.92 44.28 23.42
CA MET A 117 -18.37 45.56 23.87
C MET A 117 -18.21 46.54 22.70
N LYS A 118 -17.73 46.09 21.55
CA LYS A 118 -17.61 46.93 20.33
C LYS A 118 -18.96 47.34 19.72
N GLY A 119 -20.05 46.65 20.08
CA GLY A 119 -21.38 46.89 19.55
C GLY A 119 -22.30 47.72 20.45
N THR A 120 -21.76 48.38 21.48
CA THR A 120 -22.53 49.20 22.42
C THR A 120 -21.75 50.46 22.78
N ASP A 121 -22.45 51.60 22.87
CA ASP A 121 -21.87 52.88 23.29
C ASP A 121 -22.17 53.22 24.77
N ASP A 122 -22.98 52.38 25.44
CA ASP A 122 -23.30 52.46 26.87
C ASP A 122 -22.05 52.17 27.72
N GLU A 123 -21.56 53.19 28.43
CA GLU A 123 -20.34 53.14 29.24
C GLU A 123 -20.39 52.09 30.36
N ASP A 124 -21.55 51.92 31.02
CA ASP A 124 -21.71 50.92 32.07
C ASP A 124 -21.65 49.51 31.50
N ARG A 125 -22.20 49.29 30.29
CA ARG A 125 -22.09 48.01 29.58
C ARG A 125 -20.66 47.74 29.14
N ILE A 126 -19.96 48.75 28.63
CA ILE A 126 -18.55 48.65 28.26
C ILE A 126 -17.71 48.23 29.47
N GLN A 127 -17.91 48.88 30.62
CA GLN A 127 -17.16 48.56 31.83
C GLN A 127 -17.43 47.12 32.30
N ARG A 128 -18.69 46.66 32.30
CA ARG A 128 -19.02 45.25 32.63
C ARG A 128 -18.31 44.25 31.73
N TYR A 129 -18.20 44.51 30.43
CA TYR A 129 -17.47 43.62 29.53
C TYR A 129 -15.96 43.64 29.77
N LYS A 130 -15.38 44.80 30.11
CA LYS A 130 -13.96 44.87 30.51
C LYS A 130 -13.67 44.05 31.75
N ASP A 131 -14.51 44.18 32.78
CA ASP A 131 -14.36 43.44 34.04
C ASP A 131 -14.49 41.93 33.79
N ARG A 132 -15.46 41.51 32.96
CA ARG A 132 -15.63 40.10 32.58
C ARG A 132 -14.45 39.56 31.78
N ILE A 133 -13.90 40.35 30.85
CA ILE A 133 -12.71 39.95 30.09
C ILE A 133 -11.52 39.77 31.04
N ALA A 134 -11.27 40.71 31.94
CA ALA A 134 -10.18 40.62 32.91
C ALA A 134 -10.33 39.41 33.86
N GLU A 135 -11.55 39.13 34.32
CA GLU A 135 -11.86 37.94 35.12
C GLU A 135 -11.54 36.65 34.34
N LEU A 136 -12.00 36.56 33.08
CA LEU A 136 -11.75 35.39 32.23
C LEU A 136 -10.27 35.23 31.87
N GLU A 137 -9.53 36.32 31.65
CA GLU A 137 -8.09 36.30 31.44
C GLU A 137 -7.35 35.75 32.67
N ALA A 138 -7.76 36.14 33.88
CA ALA A 138 -7.24 35.58 35.12
C ALA A 138 -7.56 34.08 35.25
N MET A 139 -8.78 33.65 34.87
CA MET A 139 -9.14 32.22 34.84
C MET A 139 -8.32 31.43 33.82
N VAL A 140 -8.00 32.01 32.65
CA VAL A 140 -7.10 31.40 31.67
C VAL A 140 -5.71 31.22 32.26
N ALA A 141 -5.12 32.27 32.85
CA ALA A 141 -3.79 32.19 33.46
C ALA A 141 -3.73 31.16 34.60
N ALA A 142 -4.75 31.11 35.46
CA ALA A 142 -4.85 30.12 36.52
C ALA A 142 -4.98 28.68 35.97
N SER A 143 -5.75 28.49 34.89
CA SER A 143 -5.89 27.19 34.23
C SER A 143 -4.59 26.73 33.57
N GLU A 144 -3.88 27.64 32.89
CA GLU A 144 -2.57 27.36 32.28
C GLU A 144 -1.53 26.96 33.34
N ALA A 145 -1.55 27.60 34.51
CA ALA A 145 -0.69 27.23 35.64
C ALA A 145 -1.04 25.87 36.26
N GLY A 146 -2.25 25.36 36.03
CA GLY A 146 -2.69 24.04 36.47
C GLY A 146 -2.24 22.88 35.58
N ILE A 147 -1.65 23.15 34.41
CA ILE A 147 -1.11 22.10 33.53
C ILE A 147 0.14 21.48 34.21
N PRO A 148 0.18 20.16 34.45
CA PRO A 148 1.34 19.52 35.05
C PRO A 148 2.62 19.75 34.23
N ALA A 149 3.74 19.99 34.91
CA ALA A 149 5.01 20.36 34.26
C ALA A 149 5.53 19.26 33.32
N GLU A 150 5.26 18.00 33.65
CA GLU A 150 5.62 16.80 32.90
C GLU A 150 4.73 16.53 31.68
N TRP A 151 3.64 17.30 31.49
CA TRP A 151 2.68 17.08 30.41
C TRP A 151 3.34 17.04 29.04
N THR A 152 4.21 18.02 28.75
CA THR A 152 4.83 18.15 27.43
C THR A 152 5.65 16.92 27.07
N ASP A 153 6.48 16.43 28.01
CA ASP A 153 7.34 15.28 27.79
C ASP A 153 6.56 13.97 27.79
N THR A 154 5.55 13.84 28.65
CA THR A 154 4.69 12.65 28.71
C THR A 154 3.86 12.50 27.43
N ASN A 155 3.20 13.58 26.99
CA ASN A 155 2.45 13.60 25.73
C ASN A 155 3.35 13.32 24.52
N LYS A 156 4.55 13.90 24.49
CA LYS A 156 5.53 13.62 23.42
C LYS A 156 5.94 12.15 23.39
N SER A 157 6.22 11.55 24.55
CA SER A 157 6.61 10.15 24.67
C SER A 157 5.49 9.21 24.24
N PHE A 158 4.25 9.45 24.69
CA PHE A 158 3.10 8.64 24.28
C PHE A 158 2.81 8.75 22.78
N ASN A 159 2.94 9.95 22.20
CA ASN A 159 2.81 10.14 20.74
C ASN A 159 3.90 9.44 19.94
N GLN A 160 5.11 9.32 20.50
CA GLN A 160 6.20 8.58 19.87
C GLN A 160 5.89 7.08 19.80
N LEU A 161 5.39 6.49 20.88
CA LEU A 161 4.94 5.09 20.89
C LEU A 161 3.83 4.83 19.86
N ASN A 162 2.85 5.74 19.74
CA ASN A 162 1.81 5.62 18.71
C ASN A 162 2.37 5.71 17.28
N LYS A 163 3.41 6.53 17.05
CA LYS A 163 4.09 6.60 15.75
C LYS A 163 4.84 5.32 15.44
N GLU A 164 5.49 4.71 16.42
CA GLU A 164 6.20 3.45 16.29
C GLU A 164 5.23 2.32 15.94
N LEU A 165 4.11 2.21 16.66
CA LEU A 165 3.03 1.27 16.33
C LEU A 165 2.50 1.48 14.90
N ALA A 166 2.18 2.71 14.53
CA ALA A 166 1.72 3.02 13.17
C ALA A 166 2.81 2.74 12.10
N GLY A 167 4.08 2.81 12.47
CA GLY A 167 5.23 2.44 11.65
C GLY A 167 5.28 0.92 11.42
N ALA A 168 5.26 0.14 12.49
CA ALA A 168 5.27 -1.33 12.45
C ALA A 168 4.10 -1.87 11.61
N GLN A 169 2.87 -1.41 11.88
CA GLN A 169 1.69 -1.81 11.12
C GLN A 169 1.83 -1.47 9.62
N ARG A 170 2.38 -0.30 9.27
CA ARG A 170 2.58 0.08 7.86
C ARG A 170 3.60 -0.81 7.17
N ILE A 171 4.70 -1.12 7.85
CA ILE A 171 5.75 -2.02 7.33
C ILE A 171 5.14 -3.40 7.09
N TYR A 172 4.49 -3.99 8.10
CA TYR A 172 3.77 -5.26 7.99
C TYR A 172 2.82 -5.27 6.77
N ARG A 173 1.88 -4.32 6.71
CA ARG A 173 0.87 -4.22 5.64
C ARG A 173 1.50 -4.14 4.26
N LYS A 174 2.54 -3.32 4.11
CA LYS A 174 3.23 -3.17 2.83
C LYS A 174 3.95 -4.46 2.44
N SER A 175 4.63 -5.11 3.38
CA SER A 175 5.38 -6.33 3.13
C SER A 175 4.48 -7.47 2.68
N VAL A 176 3.34 -7.70 3.34
CA VAL A 176 2.39 -8.75 2.94
C VAL A 176 1.70 -8.45 1.61
N ASP A 177 1.33 -7.18 1.37
CA ASP A 177 0.78 -6.73 0.09
C ASP A 177 1.79 -6.98 -1.05
N ASP A 178 3.04 -6.57 -0.85
CA ASP A 178 4.12 -6.75 -1.83
C ASP A 178 4.47 -8.23 -2.05
N ALA A 179 4.50 -9.05 -1.00
CA ALA A 179 4.80 -10.47 -1.08
C ALA A 179 3.78 -11.20 -1.96
N TYR A 180 2.50 -10.94 -1.73
CA TYR A 180 1.44 -11.55 -2.51
C TYR A 180 1.39 -11.02 -3.96
N LEU A 181 1.39 -9.69 -4.14
CA LEU A 181 1.28 -9.08 -5.46
C LEU A 181 2.47 -9.39 -6.36
N GLY A 182 3.68 -9.52 -5.81
CA GLY A 182 4.86 -9.90 -6.59
C GLY A 182 4.72 -11.30 -7.20
N ILE A 183 4.16 -12.26 -6.47
CA ILE A 183 3.86 -13.60 -6.99
C ILE A 183 2.76 -13.54 -8.06
N VAL A 184 1.67 -12.81 -7.80
CA VAL A 184 0.57 -12.64 -8.77
C VAL A 184 1.06 -12.00 -10.08
N GLU A 185 1.89 -10.96 -9.99
CA GLU A 185 2.48 -10.31 -11.17
C GLU A 185 3.34 -11.30 -11.96
N MET A 186 4.19 -12.09 -11.29
CA MET A 186 5.04 -13.07 -11.96
C MET A 186 4.25 -14.20 -12.60
N ILE A 187 3.19 -14.71 -11.95
CA ILE A 187 2.25 -15.66 -12.55
C ILE A 187 1.66 -15.05 -13.83
N THR A 188 1.17 -13.81 -13.77
CA THR A 188 0.55 -13.13 -14.91
C THR A 188 1.54 -12.98 -16.09
N VAL A 189 2.80 -12.63 -15.81
CA VAL A 189 3.86 -12.51 -16.83
C VAL A 189 4.16 -13.86 -17.46
N ILE A 190 4.33 -14.92 -16.66
CA ILE A 190 4.64 -16.27 -17.15
C ILE A 190 3.46 -16.86 -17.94
N ASP A 191 2.23 -16.70 -17.46
CA ASP A 191 1.04 -17.25 -18.11
C ASP A 191 0.82 -16.63 -19.51
N SER A 192 1.28 -15.38 -19.70
CA SER A 192 1.24 -14.67 -20.98
C SER A 192 2.23 -15.15 -22.05
N ALA A 193 3.03 -16.20 -21.77
CA ALA A 193 4.07 -16.72 -22.67
C ALA A 193 3.53 -17.00 -24.09
N GLU A 194 2.39 -17.70 -24.21
CA GLU A 194 1.80 -18.08 -25.49
C GLU A 194 1.36 -16.87 -26.32
N ALA A 195 0.82 -15.85 -25.65
CA ALA A 195 0.41 -14.61 -26.32
C ALA A 195 1.63 -13.84 -26.85
N LEU A 196 2.75 -13.84 -26.12
CA LEU A 196 4.01 -13.25 -26.57
C LEU A 196 4.61 -14.02 -27.74
N GLU A 197 4.66 -15.35 -27.63
CA GLU A 197 5.18 -16.26 -28.66
C GLU A 197 4.37 -16.13 -29.96
N SER A 198 3.04 -16.06 -29.87
CA SER A 198 2.17 -15.86 -31.03
C SER A 198 2.38 -14.51 -31.74
N ALA A 199 2.79 -13.48 -31.01
CA ALA A 199 3.07 -12.16 -31.57
C ALA A 199 4.46 -12.08 -32.23
N ALA A 200 5.39 -12.96 -31.86
CA ALA A 200 6.79 -12.85 -32.26
C ALA A 200 7.04 -13.00 -33.77
N PRO A 201 6.44 -13.97 -34.50
CA PRO A 201 6.70 -14.16 -35.92
C PRO A 201 6.45 -12.93 -36.78
N ALA A 202 5.37 -12.19 -36.51
CA ALA A 202 5.03 -10.98 -37.26
C ALA A 202 6.08 -9.86 -37.06
N ILE A 203 6.60 -9.73 -35.84
CA ILE A 203 7.62 -8.72 -35.50
C ILE A 203 8.95 -9.07 -36.17
N LEU A 204 9.36 -10.35 -36.11
CA LEU A 204 10.60 -10.84 -36.72
C LEU A 204 10.54 -10.76 -38.26
N ALA A 205 9.40 -11.13 -38.86
CA ALA A 205 9.18 -10.99 -40.30
C ALA A 205 9.22 -9.53 -40.76
N LEU A 206 8.64 -8.60 -39.98
CA LEU A 206 8.73 -7.17 -40.26
C LEU A 206 10.18 -6.68 -40.15
N HIS A 207 10.91 -7.08 -39.10
CA HIS A 207 12.30 -6.69 -38.89
C HIS A 207 13.20 -7.13 -40.06
N ALA A 208 13.06 -8.37 -40.51
CA ALA A 208 13.83 -8.92 -41.63
C ALA A 208 13.56 -8.21 -42.97
N ASN A 209 12.37 -7.62 -43.14
CA ASN A 209 11.95 -7.01 -44.40
C ASN A 209 12.08 -5.48 -44.44
N VAL A 210 12.53 -4.82 -43.36
CA VAL A 210 12.60 -3.35 -43.30
C VAL A 210 13.39 -2.74 -44.47
N SER A 211 14.47 -3.38 -44.92
CA SER A 211 15.29 -2.87 -46.04
C SER A 211 14.57 -2.84 -47.38
N ASN A 212 13.49 -3.62 -47.51
CA ASN A 212 12.75 -3.82 -48.75
C ASN A 212 11.41 -3.05 -48.76
N MET A 213 11.12 -2.29 -47.71
CA MET A 213 9.86 -1.58 -47.52
C MET A 213 10.05 -0.06 -47.49
N GLU A 214 9.03 0.68 -47.93
CA GLU A 214 8.98 2.12 -47.70
C GLU A 214 8.85 2.41 -46.19
N THR A 215 9.56 3.41 -45.66
CA THR A 215 9.54 3.75 -44.23
C THR A 215 8.14 4.05 -43.69
N LYS A 216 7.25 4.60 -44.53
CA LYS A 216 5.85 4.83 -44.17
C LYS A 216 5.08 3.52 -44.01
N ALA A 217 5.31 2.55 -44.89
CA ALA A 217 4.72 1.21 -44.78
C ALA A 217 5.23 0.48 -43.53
N VAL A 218 6.54 0.55 -43.23
CA VAL A 218 7.12 -0.01 -41.99
C VAL A 218 6.45 0.60 -40.75
N PHE A 219 6.21 1.91 -40.74
CA PHE A 219 5.53 2.57 -39.62
C PHE A 219 4.08 2.08 -39.43
N GLU A 220 3.32 1.90 -40.51
CA GLU A 220 1.95 1.40 -40.41
C GLU A 220 1.93 -0.06 -39.93
N GLU A 221 2.82 -0.92 -40.44
CA GLU A 221 2.92 -2.31 -39.99
C GLU A 221 3.37 -2.40 -38.52
N LEU A 222 4.28 -1.53 -38.08
CA LEU A 222 4.66 -1.43 -36.67
C LEU A 222 3.46 -1.17 -35.74
N LYS A 223 2.46 -0.38 -36.17
CA LYS A 223 1.25 -0.18 -35.36
C LYS A 223 0.43 -1.46 -35.20
N VAL A 224 0.37 -2.26 -36.27
CA VAL A 224 -0.37 -3.52 -36.29
C VAL A 224 0.28 -4.51 -35.33
N VAL A 225 1.59 -4.74 -35.45
CA VAL A 225 2.31 -5.72 -34.62
C VAL A 225 2.48 -5.29 -33.17
N VAL A 226 2.46 -3.98 -32.87
CA VAL A 226 2.50 -3.48 -31.47
C VAL A 226 1.17 -3.67 -30.74
N LYS A 227 0.04 -3.64 -31.45
CA LYS A 227 -1.29 -3.72 -30.84
C LYS A 227 -1.47 -4.95 -29.92
N PRO A 228 -1.18 -6.19 -30.33
CA PRO A 228 -1.33 -7.36 -29.45
C PRO A 228 -0.38 -7.31 -28.24
N LEU A 229 0.85 -6.79 -28.41
CA LEU A 229 1.83 -6.70 -27.31
C LEU A 229 1.36 -5.84 -26.13
N ARG A 230 0.45 -4.87 -26.36
CA ARG A 230 -0.06 -4.02 -25.27
C ARG A 230 -0.92 -4.79 -24.26
N ALA A 231 -1.50 -5.91 -24.67
CA ALA A 231 -2.27 -6.79 -23.79
C ALA A 231 -1.40 -7.88 -23.13
N VAL A 232 -0.16 -8.07 -23.61
CA VAL A 232 0.76 -9.07 -23.05
C VAL A 232 1.44 -8.51 -21.81
N ALA A 233 1.19 -9.14 -20.66
CA ALA A 233 1.78 -8.76 -19.39
C ALA A 233 3.32 -8.74 -19.48
N GLY A 234 3.95 -7.69 -18.95
CA GLY A 234 5.40 -7.52 -19.01
C GLY A 234 6.00 -7.19 -20.39
N ALA A 235 5.22 -7.04 -21.47
CA ALA A 235 5.74 -6.73 -22.81
C ALA A 235 5.81 -5.22 -23.14
N SER A 236 5.48 -4.35 -22.20
CA SER A 236 5.38 -2.89 -22.39
C SER A 236 6.68 -2.25 -22.90
N LYS A 237 7.84 -2.78 -22.47
CA LYS A 237 9.16 -2.30 -22.91
C LYS A 237 9.43 -2.62 -24.38
N ILE A 238 9.03 -3.81 -24.85
CA ILE A 238 9.13 -4.20 -26.27
C ILE A 238 8.25 -3.27 -27.10
N ALA A 239 6.97 -3.11 -26.72
CA ALA A 239 6.04 -2.19 -27.38
C ALA A 239 6.59 -0.76 -27.46
N SER A 240 7.15 -0.24 -26.35
CA SER A 240 7.75 1.10 -26.31
C SER A 240 8.94 1.25 -27.26
N LEU A 241 9.78 0.23 -27.40
CA LEU A 241 10.93 0.24 -28.31
C LEU A 241 10.46 0.22 -29.78
N LEU A 242 9.47 -0.59 -30.13
CA LEU A 242 8.87 -0.63 -31.46
C LEU A 242 8.19 0.70 -31.81
N GLU A 243 7.44 1.31 -30.88
CA GLU A 243 6.86 2.65 -31.09
C GLU A 243 7.93 3.73 -31.29
N LYS A 244 9.04 3.65 -30.54
CA LYS A 244 10.19 4.55 -30.74
C LYS A 244 10.82 4.34 -32.11
N ALA A 245 10.96 3.10 -32.58
CA ALA A 245 11.42 2.81 -33.94
C ALA A 245 10.47 3.41 -34.99
N GLY A 246 9.16 3.17 -34.85
CA GLY A 246 8.12 3.71 -35.74
C GLY A 246 8.13 5.23 -35.83
N LYS A 247 8.30 5.93 -34.69
CA LYS A 247 8.45 7.40 -34.67
C LYS A 247 9.64 7.89 -35.47
N GLU A 248 10.74 7.14 -35.51
CA GLU A 248 11.94 7.48 -36.28
C GLU A 248 11.78 7.20 -37.78
N PHE A 249 11.01 6.18 -38.17
CA PHE A 249 10.63 5.90 -39.57
C PHE A 249 9.65 6.95 -40.14
N LYS A 250 8.68 7.41 -39.34
CA LYS A 250 7.63 8.38 -39.75
C LYS A 250 8.14 9.81 -39.99
N ARG A 251 9.37 10.14 -39.56
CA ARG A 251 9.86 11.52 -39.67
C ARG A 251 9.90 11.99 -41.12
N LYS A 252 9.70 13.30 -41.35
CA LYS A 252 9.91 13.95 -42.67
C LYS A 252 11.27 13.63 -43.28
N LYS A 253 12.31 13.49 -42.44
CA LYS A 253 13.61 12.92 -42.77
C LYS A 253 13.85 11.68 -41.88
N PRO A 254 13.55 10.46 -42.38
CA PRO A 254 13.66 9.23 -41.58
C PRO A 254 15.07 9.03 -41.01
N LYS A 255 15.15 8.65 -39.73
CA LYS A 255 16.43 8.38 -39.05
C LYS A 255 16.69 6.87 -39.00
N MET A 256 17.02 6.26 -40.14
CA MET A 256 17.14 4.80 -40.30
C MET A 256 18.02 4.13 -39.25
N LYS A 257 19.24 4.65 -39.02
CA LYS A 257 20.16 4.10 -37.99
C LYS A 257 19.54 4.09 -36.59
N LYS A 258 18.80 5.14 -36.22
CA LYS A 258 18.17 5.25 -34.91
C LYS A 258 16.91 4.39 -34.81
N ALA A 259 16.16 4.28 -35.90
CA ALA A 259 14.99 3.40 -36.00
C ALA A 259 15.39 1.93 -35.82
N MET A 260 16.36 1.46 -36.62
CA MET A 260 16.88 0.09 -36.52
C MET A 260 17.48 -0.19 -35.15
N LYS A 261 18.28 0.72 -34.57
CA LYS A 261 18.80 0.55 -33.20
C LYS A 261 17.71 0.29 -32.15
N ASN A 262 16.52 0.89 -32.27
CA ASN A 262 15.41 0.59 -31.36
C ASN A 262 14.70 -0.72 -31.72
N PHE A 263 14.57 -1.03 -33.02
CA PHE A 263 13.96 -2.26 -33.49
C PHE A 263 14.81 -3.49 -33.11
N ASP A 264 16.12 -3.44 -33.35
CA ASP A 264 17.08 -4.50 -32.96
C ASP A 264 17.02 -4.77 -31.45
N LYS A 265 16.92 -3.72 -30.64
CA LYS A 265 16.73 -3.86 -29.18
C LYS A 265 15.39 -4.49 -28.81
N ALA A 266 14.33 -4.19 -29.56
CA ALA A 266 13.02 -4.78 -29.34
C ALA A 266 13.03 -6.27 -29.69
N VAL A 267 13.66 -6.64 -30.81
CA VAL A 267 13.81 -8.03 -31.26
C VAL A 267 14.64 -8.82 -30.26
N ALA A 268 15.82 -8.32 -29.85
CA ALA A 268 16.65 -9.00 -28.87
C ALA A 268 15.91 -9.24 -27.54
N LEU A 269 15.14 -8.24 -27.07
CA LEU A 269 14.34 -8.39 -25.86
C LEU A 269 13.16 -9.35 -26.05
N LEU A 270 12.51 -9.34 -27.22
CA LEU A 270 11.43 -10.25 -27.54
C LEU A 270 11.91 -11.71 -27.54
N GLU A 271 13.06 -11.99 -28.16
CA GLU A 271 13.65 -13.33 -28.20
C GLU A 271 14.04 -13.82 -26.80
N GLU A 272 14.66 -12.95 -25.99
CA GLU A 272 14.96 -13.23 -24.58
C GLU A 272 13.68 -13.57 -23.80
N GLU A 273 12.64 -12.72 -23.91
CA GLU A 273 11.37 -12.88 -23.21
C GLU A 273 10.60 -14.14 -23.63
N VAL A 274 10.58 -14.48 -24.93
CA VAL A 274 9.96 -15.73 -25.41
C VAL A 274 10.69 -16.95 -24.85
N ALA A 275 12.03 -16.94 -24.88
CA ALA A 275 12.84 -18.08 -24.46
C ALA A 275 12.66 -18.42 -22.98
N TRP A 276 12.81 -17.42 -22.09
CA TRP A 276 12.72 -17.68 -20.65
C TRP A 276 11.29 -17.96 -20.20
N ARG A 277 10.28 -17.27 -20.75
CA ARG A 277 8.87 -17.46 -20.35
C ARG A 277 8.34 -18.82 -20.74
N GLY A 278 8.74 -19.36 -21.90
CA GLY A 278 8.36 -20.72 -22.30
C GLY A 278 8.87 -21.77 -21.31
N THR A 279 10.09 -21.60 -20.80
CA THR A 279 10.67 -22.48 -19.78
C THR A 279 10.00 -22.29 -18.42
N ALA A 280 9.87 -21.05 -17.96
CA ALA A 280 9.19 -20.72 -16.71
C ALA A 280 7.72 -21.21 -16.69
N LYS A 281 7.02 -21.18 -17.83
CA LYS A 281 5.64 -21.67 -17.93
C LYS A 281 5.54 -23.16 -17.66
N ARG A 282 6.51 -23.96 -18.14
CA ARG A 282 6.54 -25.41 -17.89
C ARG A 282 6.93 -25.70 -16.44
N ASP A 283 7.95 -25.02 -15.94
CA ASP A 283 8.65 -25.47 -14.73
C ASP A 283 8.16 -24.76 -13.46
N LEU A 284 7.66 -23.52 -13.56
CA LEU A 284 7.37 -22.65 -12.41
C LEU A 284 5.91 -22.23 -12.29
N LEU A 285 5.14 -22.20 -13.38
CA LEU A 285 3.79 -21.63 -13.35
C LEU A 285 2.86 -22.36 -12.38
N GLN A 286 2.82 -23.70 -12.42
CA GLN A 286 1.93 -24.46 -11.56
C GLN A 286 2.33 -24.39 -10.07
N PRO A 287 3.61 -24.56 -9.68
CA PRO A 287 4.05 -24.32 -8.31
C PRO A 287 3.68 -22.92 -7.79
N LEU A 288 3.90 -21.87 -8.61
CA LEU A 288 3.57 -20.51 -8.21
C LEU A 288 2.05 -20.30 -8.06
N LYS A 289 1.22 -20.87 -8.95
CA LYS A 289 -0.24 -20.82 -8.82
C LYS A 289 -0.73 -21.53 -7.56
N ASN A 290 -0.16 -22.68 -7.21
CA ASN A 290 -0.51 -23.40 -5.98
C ASN A 290 -0.20 -22.55 -4.74
N PHE A 291 0.99 -21.94 -4.72
CA PHE A 291 1.40 -21.06 -3.64
C PHE A 291 0.53 -19.81 -3.53
N GLU A 292 0.18 -19.18 -4.66
CA GLU A 292 -0.71 -18.03 -4.68
C GLU A 292 -2.08 -18.37 -4.09
N VAL A 293 -2.67 -19.50 -4.47
CA VAL A 293 -3.95 -19.98 -3.91
C VAL A 293 -3.84 -20.18 -2.40
N PHE A 294 -2.76 -20.81 -1.93
CA PHE A 294 -2.52 -20.98 -0.49
C PHE A 294 -2.39 -19.63 0.23
N MET A 295 -1.63 -18.68 -0.34
CA MET A 295 -1.41 -17.38 0.27
C MET A 295 -2.66 -16.51 0.36
N ARG A 296 -3.68 -16.70 -0.50
CA ARG A 296 -4.92 -15.86 -0.52
C ARG A 296 -5.59 -15.75 0.84
N ALA A 297 -5.71 -16.86 1.55
CA ALA A 297 -6.34 -16.94 2.87
C ALA A 297 -5.39 -16.54 4.02
N HIS A 298 -4.13 -16.24 3.72
CA HIS A 298 -3.08 -15.92 4.68
C HIS A 298 -2.51 -14.52 4.36
N ILE A 299 -1.26 -14.48 3.89
CA ILE A 299 -0.49 -13.26 3.56
C ILE A 299 -1.22 -12.37 2.54
N GLY A 300 -1.97 -12.99 1.63
CA GLY A 300 -2.70 -12.31 0.55
C GLY A 300 -4.09 -11.78 0.92
N LEU A 301 -4.58 -11.99 2.16
CA LEU A 301 -5.98 -11.70 2.51
C LEU A 301 -6.39 -10.24 2.22
N ARG A 302 -5.47 -9.31 2.45
CA ARG A 302 -5.67 -7.87 2.21
C ARG A 302 -5.86 -7.50 0.74
N GLN A 303 -5.36 -8.33 -0.17
CA GLN A 303 -5.39 -8.12 -1.62
C GLN A 303 -6.58 -8.81 -2.30
N GLN A 304 -7.43 -9.52 -1.54
CA GLN A 304 -8.62 -10.13 -2.09
C GLN A 304 -9.69 -9.07 -2.36
N GLU A 305 -10.57 -9.34 -3.33
CA GLU A 305 -11.69 -8.46 -3.64
C GLU A 305 -12.70 -8.41 -2.48
N ARG A 306 -12.92 -9.55 -1.82
CA ARG A 306 -13.84 -9.74 -0.70
C ARG A 306 -13.24 -10.66 0.35
N LEU A 307 -13.76 -10.58 1.56
CA LEU A 307 -13.46 -11.52 2.63
C LEU A 307 -14.13 -12.87 2.35
N GLY A 308 -13.48 -13.97 2.74
CA GLY A 308 -14.12 -15.28 2.77
C GLY A 308 -15.16 -15.36 3.88
N ASP A 309 -16.11 -16.29 3.76
CA ASP A 309 -17.19 -16.45 4.75
C ASP A 309 -16.65 -16.67 6.18
N ASP A 310 -15.59 -17.46 6.33
CA ASP A 310 -14.95 -17.73 7.61
C ASP A 310 -14.32 -16.47 8.25
N ASP A 311 -13.76 -15.57 7.43
CA ASP A 311 -13.17 -14.31 7.89
C ASP A 311 -14.24 -13.27 8.27
N VAL A 312 -15.39 -13.31 7.59
CA VAL A 312 -16.48 -12.35 7.79
C VAL A 312 -16.99 -12.38 9.23
N ASP A 313 -17.19 -13.56 9.80
CA ASP A 313 -17.76 -13.70 11.13
C ASP A 313 -16.81 -13.17 12.21
N ALA A 314 -15.52 -13.54 12.12
CA ALA A 314 -14.48 -13.07 13.03
C ALA A 314 -14.34 -11.54 13.00
N ILE A 315 -14.23 -10.96 11.80
CA ILE A 315 -14.03 -9.51 11.63
C ILE A 315 -15.29 -8.74 12.04
N SER A 316 -16.49 -9.25 11.71
CA SER A 316 -17.75 -8.61 12.12
C SER A 316 -17.90 -8.55 13.63
N GLY A 317 -17.53 -9.62 14.33
CA GLY A 317 -17.54 -9.68 15.80
C GLY A 317 -16.59 -8.66 16.42
N CYS A 318 -15.38 -8.50 15.86
CA CYS A 318 -14.43 -7.48 16.31
C CYS A 318 -14.95 -6.05 16.08
N LEU A 319 -15.51 -5.75 14.90
CA LEU A 319 -16.03 -4.42 14.57
C LEU A 319 -17.20 -3.98 15.45
N ALA A 320 -17.96 -4.92 16.00
CA ALA A 320 -19.07 -4.61 16.91
C ALA A 320 -18.58 -4.13 18.29
N ARG A 321 -17.31 -4.33 18.64
CA ARG A 321 -16.74 -3.91 19.92
C ARG A 321 -16.31 -2.45 19.88
N HIS A 322 -16.59 -1.71 20.95
CA HIS A 322 -16.14 -0.33 21.08
C HIS A 322 -14.61 -0.29 21.28
N ARG A 323 -13.91 0.52 20.47
CA ARG A 323 -12.47 0.76 20.62
C ARG A 323 -12.24 2.17 21.18
N ASP A 324 -11.65 2.23 22.37
CA ASP A 324 -11.30 3.51 22.97
C ASP A 324 -10.12 4.14 22.21
N ILE A 325 -10.36 5.30 21.61
CA ILE A 325 -9.37 6.11 20.90
C ILE A 325 -9.15 7.47 21.56
N SER A 326 -9.70 7.69 22.76
CA SER A 326 -9.70 8.98 23.46
C SER A 326 -8.30 9.53 23.72
N LEU A 327 -7.34 8.65 24.02
CA LEU A 327 -5.94 9.03 24.29
C LEU A 327 -5.19 9.55 23.05
N LYS A 328 -5.81 9.53 21.86
CA LYS A 328 -5.25 10.08 20.63
C LYS A 328 -5.65 11.53 20.36
N PHE A 329 -6.57 12.12 21.16
CA PHE A 329 -7.21 13.41 20.85
C PHE A 329 -6.98 14.47 21.90
#